data_AF-V4T6T2-F1
#
_entry.id   AF-V4T6T2-F1
#
_cell.length_a   1.000
_cell.length_b   1.000
_cell.length_c   1.000
_cell.angle_alpha   90.00
_cell.angle_beta   90.00
_cell.angle_gamma   90.00
#
_symmetry.space_group_name_H-M   'P 1'
#
loop_
_entity.id
_entity.type
_entity.pdbx_description
1 polymer ?
#
loop_
_entity_poly.entity_id
_entity_poly.type
_entity_poly.pdbx_seq_one_letter_code
_entity_poly.pdbx_strand_id
1 'polypeptide(L)'
;DLSFNNLTGGIPNTLKKLFLSELYLTGNMLNGTLPDWIYSNVKTKGDLAYNEFIFPEPETHKNLPNNNSRINLEPKNRTFPEEIMRKYCPAGQKKSQYIYNLHINAGGDEHNIEGIRYEADKSTSNFYVNKPAYNWAYSCNGYFYSDSMADSREFIQKVTCGAAVIDAPYYEEARFCPNSLKYYGFCLQNGNYNVSLYFSEIVFAKNDDYSSSAKRVFDIYIQVGTLATKRL
;
A
#
# COMPACT_ATOMS: atom_id res chain seq x y z
N ASP A 1 -15.19 -16.53 11.54
CA ASP A 1 -15.50 -15.41 10.64
C ASP A 1 -16.51 -14.51 11.33
N LEU A 2 -16.22 -13.22 11.42
CA LEU A 2 -17.10 -12.19 11.98
C LEU A 2 -17.22 -11.00 11.00
N SER A 3 -17.03 -11.23 9.71
CA SER A 3 -17.12 -10.20 8.69
C SER A 3 -18.54 -9.65 8.57
N PHE A 4 -18.71 -8.38 8.22
CA PHE A 4 -20.01 -7.75 7.95
C PHE A 4 -21.01 -7.80 9.12
N ASN A 5 -20.54 -7.65 10.36
CA ASN A 5 -21.35 -7.73 11.57
C ASN A 5 -21.53 -6.38 12.29
N ASN A 6 -21.19 -5.25 11.65
CA ASN A 6 -21.27 -3.91 12.26
C ASN A 6 -20.54 -3.78 13.60
N LEU A 7 -19.51 -4.60 13.86
CA LEU A 7 -18.75 -4.59 15.12
C LEU A 7 -17.99 -3.27 15.26
N THR A 8 -17.96 -2.71 16.47
CA THR A 8 -17.30 -1.42 16.77
C THR A 8 -16.22 -1.57 17.84
N GLY A 9 -15.34 -0.58 17.94
CA GLY A 9 -14.31 -0.52 18.98
C GLY A 9 -13.01 -1.23 18.58
N GLY A 10 -12.05 -1.24 19.50
CA GLY A 10 -10.76 -1.90 19.29
C GLY A 10 -10.80 -3.41 19.45
N ILE A 11 -9.88 -4.11 18.81
CA ILE A 11 -9.68 -5.55 19.02
C ILE A 11 -9.11 -5.76 20.44
N PRO A 12 -9.81 -6.48 21.33
CA PRO A 12 -9.39 -6.60 22.72
C PRO A 12 -8.17 -7.51 22.91
N ASN A 13 -7.24 -7.09 23.77
CA ASN A 13 -6.04 -7.86 24.12
C ASN A 13 -6.32 -9.20 24.82
N THR A 14 -7.53 -9.41 25.34
CA THR A 14 -7.94 -10.69 25.94
C THR A 14 -7.92 -11.84 24.91
N LEU A 15 -8.08 -11.53 23.62
CA LEU A 15 -8.02 -12.50 22.52
C LEU A 15 -6.60 -12.94 22.17
N LYS A 16 -5.55 -12.32 22.75
CA LYS A 16 -4.14 -12.73 22.58
C LYS A 16 -3.87 -14.19 22.98
N LYS A 17 -4.77 -14.82 23.74
CA LYS A 17 -4.65 -16.25 24.10
C LYS A 17 -5.09 -17.19 22.96
N LEU A 18 -5.77 -16.67 21.94
CA LEU A 18 -6.20 -17.43 20.78
C LEU A 18 -5.05 -17.56 19.78
N PHE A 19 -4.85 -18.77 19.28
CA PHE A 19 -4.01 -19.06 18.13
C PHE A 19 -4.93 -19.42 16.97
N LEU A 20 -5.02 -18.52 16.00
CA LEU A 20 -5.98 -18.63 14.91
C LEU A 20 -5.25 -19.06 13.64
N SER A 21 -5.81 -20.02 12.91
CA SER A 21 -5.35 -20.25 11.54
C SER A 21 -5.70 -19.01 10.71
N GLU A 22 -6.97 -18.65 10.71
CA GLU A 22 -7.49 -17.51 9.96
C GLU A 22 -8.37 -16.61 10.84
N LEU A 23 -8.37 -15.31 10.52
CA LEU A 23 -9.18 -14.29 11.16
C LEU A 23 -9.86 -13.46 10.08
N TYR A 24 -11.19 -13.39 10.12
CA TYR A 24 -11.97 -12.58 9.19
C TYR A 24 -12.84 -11.60 9.99
N LEU A 25 -12.53 -10.31 9.86
CA LEU A 25 -13.19 -9.17 10.49
C LEU A 25 -13.58 -8.12 9.44
N THR A 26 -13.59 -8.49 8.15
CA THR A 26 -13.79 -7.58 7.03
C THR A 26 -15.13 -6.86 7.12
N GLY A 27 -15.18 -5.58 6.74
CA GLY A 27 -16.45 -4.85 6.60
C GLY A 27 -17.17 -4.61 7.90
N ASN A 28 -16.44 -4.30 8.98
CA ASN A 28 -17.00 -3.87 10.25
C ASN A 28 -16.73 -2.36 10.49
N MET A 29 -16.91 -1.89 11.72
CA MET A 29 -16.61 -0.52 12.18
C MET A 29 -15.55 -0.55 13.31
N LEU A 30 -14.65 -1.54 13.27
CA LEU A 30 -13.60 -1.69 14.27
C LEU A 30 -12.58 -0.57 14.12
N ASN A 31 -12.09 -0.03 15.23
CA ASN A 31 -11.24 1.16 15.23
C ASN A 31 -10.11 1.09 16.26
N GLY A 32 -9.30 2.15 16.34
CA GLY A 32 -8.15 2.22 17.24
C GLY A 32 -6.91 1.49 16.69
N THR A 33 -5.91 1.31 17.55
CA THR A 33 -4.63 0.69 17.17
C THR A 33 -4.79 -0.82 17.01
N LEU A 34 -4.25 -1.37 15.91
CA LEU A 34 -4.23 -2.81 15.70
C LEU A 34 -3.29 -3.50 16.71
N PRO A 35 -3.75 -4.47 17.51
CA PRO A 35 -2.89 -5.15 18.48
C PRO A 35 -1.80 -6.00 17.82
N ASP A 36 -0.57 -5.93 18.36
CA ASP A 36 0.59 -6.70 17.87
C ASP A 36 0.36 -8.21 17.78
N TRP A 37 -0.46 -8.75 18.69
CA TRP A 37 -0.69 -10.18 18.76
C TRP A 37 -1.38 -10.71 17.50
N ILE A 38 -2.08 -9.87 16.73
CA ILE A 38 -2.68 -10.26 15.45
C ILE A 38 -1.61 -10.82 14.52
N TYR A 39 -0.45 -10.18 14.48
CA TYR A 39 0.66 -10.62 13.65
C TYR A 39 1.31 -11.89 14.20
N SER A 40 1.47 -12.05 15.50
CA SER A 40 2.09 -13.27 16.05
C SER A 40 1.17 -14.49 16.07
N ASN A 41 -0.15 -14.28 16.18
CA ASN A 41 -1.10 -15.36 16.49
C ASN A 41 -2.04 -15.73 15.34
N VAL A 42 -2.16 -14.90 14.30
CA VAL A 42 -2.86 -15.27 13.06
C VAL A 42 -1.85 -15.92 12.13
N LYS A 43 -2.03 -17.23 11.91
CA LYS A 43 -1.03 -18.08 11.24
C LYS A 43 -1.03 -17.90 9.73
N THR A 44 -2.19 -18.05 9.07
CA THR A 44 -2.28 -18.13 7.61
C THR A 44 -2.88 -16.86 7.00
N LYS A 45 -4.02 -16.37 7.49
CA LYS A 45 -4.69 -15.19 6.90
C LYS A 45 -5.48 -14.38 7.91
N GLY A 46 -5.29 -13.06 7.89
CA GLY A 46 -6.11 -12.10 8.62
C GLY A 46 -6.73 -11.11 7.65
N ASP A 47 -8.03 -11.18 7.39
CA ASP A 47 -8.73 -10.14 6.64
C ASP A 47 -9.44 -9.17 7.59
N LEU A 48 -8.88 -7.98 7.72
CA LEU A 48 -9.37 -6.89 8.57
C LEU A 48 -9.76 -5.68 7.72
N ALA A 49 -9.90 -5.85 6.40
CA ALA A 49 -10.24 -4.78 5.47
C ALA A 49 -11.59 -4.14 5.78
N TYR A 50 -11.78 -2.93 5.26
CA TYR A 50 -12.99 -2.13 5.39
C TYR A 50 -13.40 -1.87 6.84
N ASN A 51 -12.41 -1.62 7.69
CA ASN A 51 -12.55 -1.13 9.07
C ASN A 51 -11.94 0.28 9.22
N GLU A 52 -11.98 0.81 10.44
CA GLU A 52 -11.55 2.16 10.86
C GLU A 52 -10.30 2.11 11.76
N PHE A 53 -9.44 1.09 11.57
CA PHE A 53 -8.18 0.97 12.31
C PHE A 53 -7.21 2.11 11.99
N ILE A 54 -6.46 2.54 12.99
CA ILE A 54 -5.31 3.41 12.82
C ILE A 54 -4.15 2.52 12.40
N PHE A 55 -3.58 2.78 11.22
CA PHE A 55 -2.45 1.98 10.75
C PHE A 55 -1.29 2.14 11.73
N PRO A 56 -0.76 1.02 12.24
CA PRO A 56 0.40 1.06 13.10
C PRO A 56 1.55 1.79 12.39
N GLU A 57 2.17 2.78 13.05
CA GLU A 57 3.33 3.45 12.47
C GLU A 57 4.46 2.45 12.23
N PRO A 58 5.28 2.62 11.18
CA PRO A 58 6.42 1.74 10.93
C PRO A 58 7.38 1.60 12.12
N GLU A 59 7.42 2.57 13.05
CA GLU A 59 8.33 2.59 14.20
C GLU A 59 7.77 1.96 15.49
N THR A 60 6.45 1.94 15.70
CA THR A 60 5.87 1.34 16.93
C THR A 60 5.90 -0.18 16.90
N HIS A 61 6.34 -0.76 15.78
CA HIS A 61 6.21 -2.16 15.44
C HIS A 61 7.54 -2.80 15.01
N LYS A 62 8.65 -2.41 15.67
CA LYS A 62 9.99 -3.01 15.48
C LYS A 62 10.03 -4.53 15.64
N ASN A 63 8.97 -5.12 16.21
CA ASN A 63 8.83 -6.56 16.43
C ASN A 63 7.82 -7.24 15.49
N LEU A 64 7.21 -6.51 14.56
CA LEU A 64 6.40 -7.14 13.53
C LEU A 64 7.33 -7.84 12.54
N PRO A 65 7.09 -9.11 12.20
CA PRO A 65 7.83 -9.76 11.14
C PRO A 65 7.77 -8.88 9.90
N ASN A 66 8.87 -8.77 9.15
CA ASN A 66 8.93 -8.06 7.85
C ASN A 66 8.02 -8.71 6.76
N ASN A 67 7.08 -9.56 7.17
CA ASN A 67 6.28 -10.47 6.37
C ASN A 67 4.82 -10.47 6.88
N ASN A 68 4.16 -9.31 6.69
CA ASN A 68 2.77 -9.05 7.12
C ASN A 68 1.75 -9.17 5.97
N SER A 69 2.17 -9.65 4.80
CA SER A 69 1.33 -9.97 3.62
C SER A 69 0.04 -10.74 3.97
N ARG A 70 0.06 -11.56 5.04
CA ARG A 70 -1.10 -12.31 5.51
C ARG A 70 -2.22 -11.46 6.10
N ILE A 71 -1.95 -10.23 6.53
CA ILE A 71 -2.94 -9.35 7.15
C ILE A 71 -3.39 -8.29 6.14
N ASN A 72 -4.60 -8.46 5.58
CA ASN A 72 -5.24 -7.46 4.75
C ASN A 72 -5.84 -6.35 5.63
N LEU A 73 -5.37 -5.11 5.46
CA LEU A 73 -5.78 -3.94 6.25
C LEU A 73 -6.35 -2.84 5.36
N GLU A 74 -6.98 -3.18 4.23
CA GLU A 74 -7.53 -2.12 3.36
C GLU A 74 -8.48 -1.20 4.15
N PRO A 75 -8.27 0.13 4.15
CA PRO A 75 -9.10 1.02 4.95
C PRO A 75 -10.52 1.13 4.37
N LYS A 76 -11.51 1.31 5.25
CA LYS A 76 -12.93 1.50 4.87
C LYS A 76 -13.12 2.70 3.93
N ASN A 77 -12.43 3.79 4.23
CA ASN A 77 -12.42 4.95 3.35
C ASN A 77 -11.15 4.96 2.51
N ARG A 78 -11.28 5.40 1.25
CA ARG A 78 -10.13 5.61 0.34
C ARG A 78 -9.18 6.70 0.84
N THR A 79 -9.62 7.51 1.79
CA THR A 79 -8.85 8.58 2.40
C THR A 79 -7.80 8.04 3.35
N PHE A 80 -6.60 8.62 3.28
CA PHE A 80 -5.55 8.38 4.26
C PHE A 80 -6.05 8.72 5.68
N PRO A 81 -5.64 7.97 6.71
CA PRO A 81 -6.04 8.29 8.08
C PRO A 81 -5.64 9.73 8.43
N GLU A 82 -6.63 10.53 8.86
CA GLU A 82 -6.44 11.96 9.12
C GLU A 82 -5.35 12.22 10.16
N GLU A 83 -5.22 11.33 11.14
CA GLU A 83 -4.16 11.38 12.16
C GLU A 83 -2.75 11.32 11.54
N ILE A 84 -2.55 10.44 10.57
CA ILE A 84 -1.25 10.30 9.89
C ILE A 84 -1.00 11.51 8.98
N MET A 85 -2.04 12.02 8.29
CA MET A 85 -1.95 13.29 7.54
C MET A 85 -1.52 14.44 8.45
N ARG A 86 -2.15 14.61 9.61
CA ARG A 86 -1.83 15.70 10.56
C ARG A 86 -0.43 15.58 11.13
N LYS A 87 0.09 14.35 11.27
CA LYS A 87 1.44 14.10 11.77
C LYS A 87 2.52 14.50 10.77
N TYR A 88 2.43 14.06 9.52
CA TYR A 88 3.44 14.34 8.50
C TYR A 88 3.20 15.65 7.74
N CYS A 89 1.96 16.15 7.75
CA CYS A 89 1.58 17.44 7.19
C CYS A 89 0.68 18.26 8.13
N PRO A 90 1.21 18.78 9.26
CA PRO A 90 0.43 19.58 10.18
C PRO A 90 -0.08 20.89 9.55
N ALA A 91 -1.27 21.32 9.98
CA ALA A 91 -1.82 22.60 9.59
C ALA A 91 -0.88 23.76 10.00
N GLY A 92 -0.72 24.76 9.12
CA GLY A 92 0.14 25.91 9.40
C GLY A 92 1.64 25.71 9.15
N GLN A 93 2.03 24.66 8.42
CA GLN A 93 3.40 24.52 7.92
C GLN A 93 3.86 25.76 7.12
N LYS A 94 5.17 26.03 7.16
CA LYS A 94 5.78 27.09 6.35
C LYS A 94 5.61 26.75 4.88
N LYS A 95 5.39 27.75 4.02
CA LYS A 95 5.29 27.56 2.56
C LYS A 95 6.45 26.77 1.95
N SER A 96 7.64 26.86 2.55
CA SER A 96 8.84 26.11 2.12
C SER A 96 8.80 24.61 2.38
N GLN A 97 7.82 24.13 3.16
CA GLN A 97 7.64 22.71 3.50
C GLN A 97 6.63 22.01 2.58
N TYR A 98 5.90 22.78 1.77
CA TYR A 98 5.03 22.22 0.74
C TYR A 98 5.85 21.78 -0.47
N ILE A 99 5.47 20.64 -1.04
CA ILE A 99 6.06 20.09 -2.25
C ILE A 99 5.16 20.38 -3.46
N TYR A 100 5.79 20.54 -4.62
CA TYR A 100 5.13 20.86 -5.89
C TYR A 100 5.22 19.72 -6.91
N ASN A 101 6.01 18.69 -6.61
CA ASN A 101 6.18 17.51 -7.41
C ASN A 101 6.45 16.32 -6.49
N LEU A 102 6.09 15.14 -6.96
CA LEU A 102 6.29 13.87 -6.28
C LEU A 102 6.54 12.82 -7.35
N HIS A 103 7.68 12.15 -7.28
CA HIS A 103 8.08 11.10 -8.22
C HIS A 103 8.49 9.88 -7.41
N ILE A 104 7.85 8.75 -7.65
CA ILE A 104 8.04 7.52 -6.88
C ILE A 104 8.38 6.41 -7.86
N ASN A 105 9.46 5.66 -7.61
CA ASN A 105 9.78 4.45 -8.34
C ASN A 105 9.10 3.25 -7.67
N ALA A 106 7.86 2.97 -8.06
CA ALA A 106 6.98 2.00 -7.41
C ALA A 106 7.57 0.58 -7.40
N GLY A 107 8.04 0.10 -6.24
CA GLY A 107 8.68 -1.20 -6.07
C GLY A 107 10.18 -1.24 -6.35
N GLY A 108 10.78 -0.10 -6.73
CA GLY A 108 12.18 -0.05 -7.16
C GLY A 108 13.08 0.83 -6.30
N ASP A 109 14.37 0.83 -6.63
CA ASP A 109 15.39 1.69 -6.04
C ASP A 109 15.23 3.17 -6.44
N GLU A 110 15.92 4.06 -5.73
CA GLU A 110 15.99 5.46 -6.13
C GLU A 110 16.61 5.56 -7.52
N HIS A 111 15.98 6.33 -8.40
CA HIS A 111 16.47 6.48 -9.76
C HIS A 111 16.44 7.92 -10.25
N ASN A 112 17.38 8.28 -11.12
CA ASN A 112 17.44 9.60 -11.75
C ASN A 112 17.33 9.40 -13.26
N ILE A 113 16.21 9.82 -13.82
CA ILE A 113 15.90 9.62 -15.24
C ILE A 113 15.62 10.99 -15.84
N GLU A 114 16.40 11.36 -16.85
CA GLU A 114 16.30 12.67 -17.53
C GLU A 114 16.35 13.88 -16.56
N GLY A 115 17.11 13.73 -15.45
CA GLY A 115 17.23 14.77 -14.41
C GLY A 115 16.07 14.83 -13.41
N ILE A 116 15.09 13.93 -13.52
CA ILE A 116 14.02 13.75 -12.53
C ILE A 116 14.42 12.66 -11.54
N ARG A 117 14.45 13.00 -10.25
CA ARG A 117 14.70 12.06 -9.16
C ARG A 117 13.39 11.37 -8.75
N TYR A 118 13.36 10.05 -8.88
CA TYR A 118 12.31 9.17 -8.39
C TYR A 118 12.72 8.56 -7.05
N GLU A 119 11.91 8.78 -6.02
CA GLU A 119 12.15 8.25 -4.68
C GLU A 119 11.94 6.72 -4.64
N ALA A 120 12.77 6.02 -3.87
CA ALA A 120 12.75 4.56 -3.76
C ALA A 120 11.49 4.05 -3.03
N ASP A 121 10.93 2.95 -3.51
CA ASP A 121 9.84 2.22 -2.86
C ASP A 121 10.19 0.73 -2.72
N LYS A 122 11.04 0.41 -1.74
CA LYS A 122 11.52 -0.96 -1.48
C LYS A 122 11.00 -1.60 -0.20
N SER A 123 10.13 -0.91 0.51
CA SER A 123 9.57 -1.49 1.73
C SER A 123 8.76 -2.74 1.40
N THR A 124 8.86 -3.75 2.26
CA THR A 124 8.06 -4.99 2.14
C THR A 124 6.89 -4.96 3.10
N SER A 125 6.63 -3.84 3.76
CA SER A 125 5.45 -3.70 4.63
C SER A 125 4.19 -3.47 3.79
N ASN A 126 3.03 -3.89 4.31
CA ASN A 126 1.74 -3.56 3.70
C ASN A 126 1.43 -2.06 3.78
N PHE A 127 2.13 -1.33 4.65
CA PHE A 127 2.06 0.11 4.79
C PHE A 127 3.45 0.68 5.06
N TYR A 128 3.78 1.78 4.40
CA TYR A 128 5.08 2.43 4.56
C TYR A 128 4.95 3.93 4.39
N VAL A 129 5.66 4.66 5.23
CA VAL A 129 5.88 6.10 5.10
C VAL A 129 7.34 6.30 4.76
N ASN A 130 7.61 7.09 3.73
CA ASN A 130 8.97 7.26 3.24
C ASN A 130 9.85 8.03 4.24
N LYS A 131 11.11 7.60 4.35
CA LYS A 131 12.09 8.22 5.24
C LYS A 131 13.36 8.58 4.45
N PRO A 132 14.05 9.68 4.81
CA PRO A 132 13.75 10.61 5.90
C PRO A 132 12.83 11.78 5.49
N ALA A 133 12.31 11.82 4.26
CA ALA A 133 11.60 12.99 3.74
C ALA A 133 10.16 13.13 4.26
N TYR A 134 9.50 12.03 4.63
CA TYR A 134 8.13 12.03 5.18
C TYR A 134 7.12 12.81 4.31
N ASN A 135 7.28 12.75 2.99
CA ASN A 135 6.46 13.47 2.01
C ASN A 135 5.51 12.54 1.24
N TRP A 136 5.61 11.22 1.39
CA TRP A 136 4.65 10.28 0.84
C TRP A 136 4.58 8.96 1.63
N ALA A 137 3.52 8.20 1.36
CA ALA A 137 3.32 6.85 1.89
C ALA A 137 2.66 5.95 0.86
N TYR A 138 2.70 4.65 1.09
CA TYR A 138 1.89 3.70 0.33
C TYR A 138 1.18 2.70 1.25
N SER A 139 0.09 2.13 0.74
CA SER A 139 -0.50 0.90 1.26
C SER A 139 -0.64 -0.14 0.15
N CYS A 140 -0.19 -1.35 0.42
CA CYS A 140 -0.27 -2.52 -0.44
C CYS A 140 -1.06 -3.61 0.27
N ASN A 141 -2.22 -3.96 -0.26
CA ASN A 141 -3.18 -4.81 0.42
C ASN A 141 -3.59 -6.03 -0.43
N GLY A 142 -3.97 -7.10 0.27
CA GLY A 142 -4.48 -8.34 -0.30
C GLY A 142 -3.56 -9.53 -0.06
N TYR A 143 -3.97 -10.69 -0.57
CA TYR A 143 -3.22 -11.95 -0.47
C TYR A 143 -3.45 -12.78 -1.75
N PHE A 144 -2.41 -13.42 -2.29
CA PHE A 144 -2.52 -14.37 -3.40
C PHE A 144 -2.82 -15.77 -2.87
N TYR A 145 -3.95 -16.36 -3.30
CA TYR A 145 -4.43 -17.67 -2.80
C TYR A 145 -3.53 -18.87 -3.13
N SER A 146 -2.56 -18.73 -4.05
CA SER A 146 -1.80 -19.85 -4.60
C SER A 146 -0.53 -20.23 -3.84
N ASP A 147 0.05 -19.33 -3.03
CA ASP A 147 1.35 -19.58 -2.41
C ASP A 147 1.25 -19.80 -0.90
N SER A 148 1.75 -20.96 -0.48
CA SER A 148 1.63 -21.51 0.87
C SER A 148 2.29 -20.67 1.96
N MET A 149 3.01 -19.60 1.61
CA MET A 149 3.48 -18.56 2.53
C MET A 149 3.65 -17.28 1.71
N ALA A 150 2.66 -16.39 1.67
CA ALA A 150 2.84 -15.10 1.00
C ALA A 150 4.01 -14.36 1.67
N ASP A 151 5.11 -14.16 0.96
CA ASP A 151 6.16 -13.24 1.41
C ASP A 151 5.82 -11.88 0.80
N SER A 152 5.68 -10.83 1.60
CA SER A 152 5.42 -9.49 1.05
C SER A 152 6.58 -8.97 0.18
N ARG A 153 7.75 -9.62 0.21
CA ARG A 153 8.81 -9.44 -0.80
C ARG A 153 8.37 -9.80 -2.22
N GLU A 154 7.40 -10.71 -2.38
CA GLU A 154 6.83 -11.08 -3.68
C GLU A 154 5.94 -9.99 -4.27
N PHE A 155 5.60 -8.95 -3.51
CA PHE A 155 4.89 -7.78 -4.01
C PHE A 155 5.81 -6.80 -4.77
N ILE A 156 7.08 -7.14 -4.92
CA ILE A 156 8.00 -6.48 -5.84
C ILE A 156 8.42 -7.52 -6.86
N GLN A 157 8.13 -7.26 -8.13
CA GLN A 157 8.44 -8.16 -9.23
C GLN A 157 9.49 -7.54 -10.13
N LYS A 158 10.46 -8.35 -10.57
CA LYS A 158 11.47 -7.96 -11.55
C LYS A 158 11.01 -8.39 -12.94
N VAL A 159 11.37 -7.64 -13.96
CA VAL A 159 11.19 -8.11 -15.35
C VAL A 159 12.04 -9.36 -15.59
N THR A 160 11.40 -10.40 -16.11
CA THR A 160 12.05 -11.69 -16.41
C THR A 160 12.17 -11.98 -17.90
N CYS A 161 11.30 -11.40 -18.73
CA CYS A 161 11.33 -11.53 -20.19
C CYS A 161 10.52 -10.41 -20.86
N GLY A 162 10.58 -10.33 -22.19
CA GLY A 162 10.22 -9.13 -22.94
C GLY A 162 11.46 -8.25 -23.02
N ALA A 163 11.89 -7.92 -24.24
CA ALA A 163 13.04 -7.06 -24.50
C ALA A 163 13.19 -6.04 -23.38
N ALA A 164 14.33 -6.09 -22.67
CA ALA A 164 14.79 -4.94 -21.91
C ALA A 164 14.56 -3.77 -22.85
N VAL A 165 13.58 -2.92 -22.56
CA VAL A 165 13.44 -1.69 -23.33
C VAL A 165 14.70 -0.96 -22.92
N ILE A 166 15.71 -1.06 -23.77
CA ILE A 166 17.09 -0.60 -23.53
C ILE A 166 17.09 0.88 -23.12
N ASP A 167 15.97 1.57 -23.35
CA ASP A 167 15.74 2.99 -23.11
C ASP A 167 14.71 3.32 -22.00
N ALA A 168 14.26 2.35 -21.19
CA ALA A 168 13.26 2.65 -20.15
C ALA A 168 13.66 2.14 -18.76
N PRO A 169 14.54 2.88 -18.06
CA PRO A 169 14.90 2.64 -16.66
C PRO A 169 13.72 2.50 -15.68
N TYR A 170 12.52 2.88 -16.10
CA TYR A 170 11.27 2.77 -15.33
C TYR A 170 10.78 1.35 -15.09
N TYR A 171 11.22 0.36 -15.87
CA TYR A 171 10.54 -0.94 -15.93
C TYR A 171 11.39 -2.11 -15.42
N GLU A 172 12.46 -1.88 -14.66
CA GLU A 172 13.26 -3.00 -14.12
C GLU A 172 12.50 -3.78 -13.03
N GLU A 173 11.82 -3.04 -12.15
CA GLU A 173 11.06 -3.56 -11.02
C GLU A 173 9.71 -2.86 -10.94
N ALA A 174 8.67 -3.56 -10.48
CA ALA A 174 7.39 -2.93 -10.21
C ALA A 174 6.71 -3.50 -8.95
N ARG A 175 6.04 -2.63 -8.20
CA ARG A 175 5.18 -3.04 -7.11
C ARG A 175 3.87 -3.63 -7.62
N PHE A 176 3.52 -4.79 -7.07
CA PHE A 176 2.36 -5.57 -7.43
C PHE A 176 1.60 -5.98 -6.17
N CYS A 177 0.41 -5.40 -5.97
CA CYS A 177 -0.45 -5.70 -4.81
C CYS A 177 -1.70 -6.47 -5.25
N PRO A 178 -2.11 -7.54 -4.54
CA PRO A 178 -3.20 -8.41 -4.96
C PRO A 178 -4.55 -7.72 -5.13
N ASN A 179 -4.93 -6.88 -4.16
CA ASN A 179 -6.26 -6.26 -4.11
C ASN A 179 -6.21 -4.76 -4.37
N SER A 180 -5.25 -4.06 -3.73
CA SER A 180 -5.18 -2.60 -3.83
C SER A 180 -3.77 -2.09 -3.57
N LEU A 181 -3.32 -1.19 -4.44
CA LEU A 181 -2.13 -0.35 -4.26
C LEU A 181 -2.56 1.11 -4.22
N LYS A 182 -2.20 1.82 -3.15
CA LYS A 182 -2.50 3.24 -2.97
C LYS A 182 -1.22 3.98 -2.59
N TYR A 183 -0.95 5.08 -3.28
CA TYR A 183 0.08 6.05 -2.91
C TYR A 183 -0.57 7.32 -2.38
N TYR A 184 0.05 7.91 -1.37
CA TYR A 184 -0.42 9.10 -0.68
C TYR A 184 0.70 10.13 -0.67
N GLY A 185 0.46 11.31 -1.26
CA GLY A 185 1.38 12.44 -1.17
C GLY A 185 0.99 13.36 -0.01
N PHE A 186 1.98 13.81 0.75
CA PHE A 186 1.80 14.74 1.87
C PHE A 186 2.29 16.13 1.48
N CYS A 187 1.63 17.15 2.04
CA CYS A 187 2.00 18.55 1.84
C CYS A 187 2.16 18.98 0.38
N LEU A 188 1.39 18.38 -0.53
CA LEU A 188 1.28 18.89 -1.89
C LEU A 188 0.56 20.23 -1.84
N GLN A 189 1.17 21.26 -2.43
CA GLN A 189 0.57 22.59 -2.51
C GLN A 189 -0.76 22.54 -3.26
N ASN A 190 -1.77 23.30 -2.84
CA ASN A 190 -3.01 23.38 -3.62
C ASN A 190 -2.74 23.95 -5.02
N GLY A 191 -3.13 23.20 -6.04
CA GLY A 191 -2.90 23.57 -7.44
C GLY A 191 -3.32 22.47 -8.40
N ASN A 192 -3.10 22.73 -9.69
CA ASN A 192 -3.33 21.75 -10.74
C ASN A 192 -2.06 20.91 -10.92
N TYR A 193 -2.24 19.60 -11.01
CA TYR A 193 -1.15 18.64 -11.17
C TYR A 193 -1.33 17.84 -12.45
N ASN A 194 -0.22 17.64 -13.16
CA ASN A 194 -0.13 16.61 -14.18
C ASN A 194 0.25 15.30 -13.49
N VAL A 195 -0.56 14.26 -13.68
CA VAL A 195 -0.31 12.93 -13.12
C VAL A 195 0.07 11.99 -14.26
N SER A 196 1.30 11.50 -14.23
CA SER A 196 1.80 10.49 -15.17
C SER A 196 1.98 9.17 -14.44
N LEU A 197 1.40 8.09 -14.98
CA LEU A 197 1.51 6.74 -14.45
C LEU A 197 2.12 5.84 -15.53
N TYR A 198 3.15 5.10 -15.17
CA TYR A 198 3.87 4.20 -16.07
C TYR A 198 3.53 2.76 -15.69
N PHE A 199 3.02 1.99 -16.65
CA PHE A 199 2.62 0.60 -16.43
C PHE A 199 3.35 -0.32 -17.40
N SER A 200 3.73 -1.49 -16.90
CA SER A 200 4.27 -2.59 -17.71
C SER A 200 3.74 -3.93 -17.19
N GLU A 201 3.44 -4.87 -18.08
CA GLU A 201 3.08 -6.24 -17.72
C GLU A 201 4.37 -7.07 -17.60
N ILE A 202 4.74 -7.40 -16.35
CA ILE A 202 6.03 -8.05 -16.06
C ILE A 202 5.92 -9.46 -15.47
N VAL A 203 4.69 -9.92 -15.14
CA VAL A 203 4.45 -11.20 -14.45
C VAL A 203 3.91 -12.25 -15.41
N PHE A 204 3.01 -11.86 -16.30
CA PHE A 204 2.40 -12.76 -17.28
C PHE A 204 3.04 -12.68 -18.66
N ALA A 205 3.98 -11.76 -18.89
CA ALA A 205 4.82 -11.82 -20.07
C ALA A 205 5.58 -13.16 -20.05
N LYS A 206 5.34 -14.02 -21.05
CA LYS A 206 6.04 -15.32 -21.19
C LYS A 206 7.10 -15.28 -22.29
N ASN A 207 6.92 -14.41 -23.30
CA ASN A 207 7.75 -14.25 -24.49
C ASN A 207 7.67 -12.77 -24.96
N ASP A 208 8.57 -12.36 -25.87
CA ASP A 208 8.64 -10.99 -26.44
C ASP A 208 7.37 -10.54 -27.17
N ASP A 209 6.49 -11.47 -27.54
CA ASP A 209 5.20 -11.19 -28.19
C ASP A 209 4.07 -10.90 -27.19
N TYR A 210 4.37 -10.87 -25.88
CA TYR A 210 3.41 -10.70 -24.77
C TYR A 210 2.23 -11.68 -24.84
N SER A 211 2.40 -12.85 -25.49
CA SER A 211 1.34 -13.84 -25.69
C SER A 211 1.07 -14.62 -24.40
N SER A 212 0.27 -14.02 -23.52
CA SER A 212 -0.28 -14.67 -22.33
C SER A 212 -1.81 -14.73 -22.39
N SER A 213 -2.37 -15.84 -21.91
CA SER A 213 -3.82 -15.97 -21.68
C SER A 213 -4.30 -15.27 -20.40
N ALA A 214 -3.39 -14.92 -19.49
CA ALA A 214 -3.68 -14.21 -18.26
C ALA A 214 -3.67 -12.69 -18.52
N LYS A 215 -4.71 -12.01 -18.03
CA LYS A 215 -4.90 -10.56 -18.13
C LYS A 215 -5.09 -9.98 -16.73
N ARG A 216 -4.52 -8.81 -16.48
CA ARG A 216 -4.86 -7.98 -15.31
C ARG A 216 -5.68 -6.78 -15.75
N VAL A 217 -6.80 -6.59 -15.09
CA VAL A 217 -7.69 -5.43 -15.29
C VAL A 217 -7.85 -4.79 -13.92
N PHE A 218 -7.64 -3.48 -13.86
CA PHE A 218 -7.75 -2.71 -12.64
C PHE A 218 -8.25 -1.30 -12.94
N ASP A 219 -8.89 -0.69 -11.95
CA ASP A 219 -9.35 0.69 -12.01
C ASP A 219 -8.30 1.63 -11.40
N ILE A 220 -8.16 2.81 -11.98
CA ILE A 220 -7.30 3.87 -11.45
C ILE A 220 -8.20 4.96 -10.86
N TYR A 221 -7.93 5.30 -9.60
CA TYR A 221 -8.60 6.39 -8.90
C TYR A 221 -7.58 7.42 -8.43
N ILE A 222 -7.76 8.68 -8.84
CA ILE A 222 -6.95 9.81 -8.39
C ILE A 222 -7.84 10.66 -7.49
N GLN A 223 -7.52 10.70 -6.19
CA GLN A 223 -8.31 11.44 -5.21
C GLN A 223 -7.71 12.83 -5.02
N VAL A 224 -8.36 13.85 -5.58
CA VAL A 224 -8.05 15.26 -5.28
C VAL A 224 -8.70 15.60 -3.95
N GLY A 225 -7.96 16.23 -3.04
CA GLY A 225 -8.34 16.50 -1.64
C GLY A 225 -9.51 17.46 -1.43
N THR A 226 -10.58 17.37 -2.22
CA THR A 226 -11.85 18.03 -1.97
C THR A 226 -12.94 16.99 -2.05
N LEU A 227 -13.72 16.86 -0.96
CA LEU A 227 -15.04 16.21 -0.99
C LEU A 227 -15.87 16.88 -2.09
N ALA A 228 -15.85 16.28 -3.28
CA ALA A 228 -16.79 16.54 -4.35
C ALA A 228 -17.24 15.17 -4.85
N THR A 229 -18.38 14.73 -4.32
CA THR A 229 -19.11 13.59 -4.86
C THR A 229 -19.42 13.90 -6.32
N LYS A 230 -18.84 13.15 -7.26
CA LYS A 230 -19.38 13.05 -8.60
C LYS A 230 -19.71 11.58 -8.84
N ARG A 231 -21.00 11.26 -8.74
CA ARG A 231 -21.55 10.02 -9.27
C ARG A 231 -21.42 10.11 -10.80
N LEU A 232 -20.84 9.07 -11.40
CA LEU A 232 -21.08 8.75 -12.80
C LEU A 232 -22.51 8.21 -12.92
#